data_AF-A0A973JLB7-F1
#
_entry.id   AF-A0A973JLB7-F1
#
_cell.length_a   1.000
_cell.length_b   1.000
_cell.length_c   1.000
_cell.angle_alpha   90.00
_cell.angle_beta   90.00
_cell.angle_gamma   90.00
#
_symmetry.space_group_name_H-M   'P 1'
#
loop_
_entity.id
_entity.type
_entity.pdbx_description
1 polymer ?
#
loop_
_entity_poly.entity_id
_entity_poly.type
_entity_poly.pdbx_seq_one_letter_code
_entity_poly.pdbx_strand_id
1 'polypeptide(L)'
;MSASLQSLSDDLEARADAASAAATDTAQTGGTTVLVISAVALALLGLLLPLLVTSVVRPVTQLEHRLRDIAEGEGDLTLRLDVQGNDELSRTAASFNTFVEQIATVIRAVSGSAASVAAAAVQMSGTAEQIGGSAEETSVQAGLVAAAAEQVSRSVQTVATGTDEMGHAIREIAENASQAAEVAAEAVLVTRTTNATVAKLGESSKEIGAVVKAITQIAEQTNLLALNATIEAARAGEAGKGFAVVAGEVKELAQETA
;
A
#
# COMPACT_ATOMS: atom_id res chain seq x y z
N MET A 1 -68.39 -75.89 118.52
CA MET A 1 -68.35 -74.45 118.23
C MET A 1 -66.93 -73.87 118.21
N SER A 2 -65.96 -74.43 118.95
CA SER A 2 -64.54 -74.02 118.82
C SER A 2 -63.88 -74.51 117.53
N ALA A 3 -64.15 -75.76 117.11
CA ALA A 3 -63.56 -76.34 115.90
C ALA A 3 -63.94 -75.59 114.59
N SER A 4 -65.14 -75.00 114.53
CA SER A 4 -65.63 -74.25 113.36
C SER A 4 -65.06 -72.84 113.25
N LEU A 5 -64.66 -72.23 114.36
CA LEU A 5 -64.01 -70.91 114.36
C LEU A 5 -62.53 -71.02 114.00
N GLN A 6 -61.87 -72.10 114.42
CA GLN A 6 -60.47 -72.35 114.10
C GLN A 6 -60.29 -72.68 112.61
N SER A 7 -61.18 -73.50 112.02
CA SER A 7 -61.16 -73.73 110.57
C SER A 7 -61.44 -72.47 109.74
N LEU A 8 -62.24 -71.53 110.28
CA LEU A 8 -62.52 -70.26 109.61
C LEU A 8 -61.32 -69.30 109.69
N SER A 9 -60.59 -69.31 110.82
CA SER A 9 -59.34 -68.57 110.99
C SER A 9 -58.26 -69.08 110.05
N ASP A 10 -58.05 -70.39 109.99
CA ASP A 10 -57.06 -71.01 109.11
C ASP A 10 -57.39 -70.78 107.61
N ASP A 11 -58.67 -70.79 107.22
CA ASP A 11 -59.10 -70.46 105.84
C ASP A 11 -58.88 -68.97 105.51
N LEU A 12 -59.11 -68.07 106.48
CA LEU A 12 -58.85 -66.64 106.32
C LEU A 12 -57.36 -66.33 106.18
N GLU A 13 -56.51 -66.98 106.99
CA GLU A 13 -55.06 -66.81 106.97
C GLU A 13 -54.47 -67.37 105.65
N ALA A 14 -54.93 -68.54 105.21
CA ALA A 14 -54.56 -69.12 103.92
C ALA A 14 -54.98 -68.24 102.72
N ARG A 15 -56.15 -67.59 102.78
CA ARG A 15 -56.59 -66.64 101.75
C ARG A 15 -55.79 -65.34 101.77
N ALA A 16 -55.40 -64.84 102.95
CA ALA A 16 -54.58 -63.65 103.09
C ALA A 16 -53.15 -63.88 102.55
N ASP A 17 -52.56 -65.04 102.85
CA ASP A 17 -51.25 -65.44 102.32
C ASP A 17 -51.31 -65.66 100.79
N ALA A 18 -52.37 -66.30 100.30
CA ALA A 18 -52.58 -66.45 98.86
C ALA A 18 -52.77 -65.10 98.15
N ALA A 19 -53.48 -64.15 98.77
CA ALA A 19 -53.66 -62.80 98.23
C ALA A 19 -52.36 -61.98 98.25
N SER A 20 -51.56 -62.10 99.32
CA SER A 20 -50.24 -61.46 99.43
C SER A 20 -49.25 -62.04 98.41
N ALA A 21 -49.21 -63.37 98.29
CA ALA A 21 -48.40 -64.07 97.28
C ALA A 21 -48.80 -63.65 95.86
N ALA A 22 -50.10 -63.62 95.55
CA ALA A 22 -50.60 -63.15 94.26
C ALA A 22 -50.29 -61.67 94.00
N ALA A 23 -50.34 -60.81 95.02
CA ALA A 23 -49.96 -59.40 94.92
C ALA A 23 -48.45 -59.24 94.66
N THR A 24 -47.59 -60.01 95.32
CA THR A 24 -46.14 -60.00 95.09
C THR A 24 -45.75 -60.56 93.72
N ASP A 25 -46.41 -61.63 93.27
CA ASP A 25 -46.18 -62.23 91.95
C ASP A 25 -46.64 -61.30 90.82
N THR A 26 -47.79 -60.64 90.98
CA THR A 26 -48.27 -59.61 90.04
C THR A 26 -47.33 -58.40 90.01
N ALA A 27 -46.80 -57.97 91.16
CA ALA A 27 -45.84 -56.86 91.24
C ALA A 27 -44.48 -57.21 90.60
N GLN A 28 -43.95 -58.42 90.80
CA GLN A 28 -42.70 -58.88 90.19
C GLN A 28 -42.84 -59.13 88.68
N THR A 29 -43.95 -59.73 88.24
CA THR A 29 -44.24 -59.95 86.81
C THR A 29 -44.50 -58.62 86.09
N GLY A 30 -45.18 -57.67 86.73
CA GLY A 30 -45.32 -56.30 86.21
C GLY A 30 -43.99 -55.56 86.12
N GLY A 31 -43.12 -55.68 87.12
CA GLY A 31 -41.79 -55.05 87.12
C GLY A 31 -40.85 -55.60 86.03
N THR A 32 -40.82 -56.92 85.86
CA THR A 32 -39.96 -57.59 84.86
C THR A 32 -40.41 -57.32 83.42
N THR A 33 -41.71 -57.31 83.14
CA THR A 33 -42.23 -56.99 81.79
C THR A 33 -41.89 -55.54 81.39
N VAL A 34 -42.01 -54.58 82.31
CA VAL A 34 -41.61 -53.17 82.08
C VAL A 34 -40.10 -53.05 81.82
N LEU A 35 -39.27 -53.79 82.56
CA LEU A 35 -37.82 -53.81 82.34
C LEU A 35 -37.44 -54.39 80.98
N VAL A 36 -38.09 -55.50 80.56
CA VAL A 36 -37.85 -56.11 79.24
C VAL A 36 -38.28 -55.18 78.12
N ILE A 37 -39.44 -54.54 78.19
CA ILE A 37 -39.89 -53.57 77.17
C ILE A 37 -38.91 -52.40 77.07
N SER A 38 -38.46 -51.88 78.22
CA SER A 38 -37.48 -50.78 78.26
C SER A 38 -36.14 -51.18 77.68
N ALA A 39 -35.66 -52.40 77.98
CA ALA A 39 -34.42 -52.94 77.43
C ALA A 39 -34.51 -53.17 75.91
N VAL A 40 -35.63 -53.68 75.41
CA VAL A 40 -35.88 -53.85 73.97
C VAL A 40 -35.97 -52.49 73.27
N ALA A 41 -36.68 -51.52 73.85
CA ALA A 41 -36.76 -50.17 73.31
C ALA A 41 -35.38 -49.50 73.22
N LEU A 42 -34.54 -49.65 74.27
CA LEU A 42 -33.16 -49.17 74.27
C LEU A 42 -32.29 -49.89 73.23
N ALA A 43 -32.43 -51.21 73.09
CA ALA A 43 -31.69 -51.97 72.08
C ALA A 43 -32.09 -51.56 70.66
N LEU A 44 -33.39 -51.39 70.40
CA LEU A 44 -33.90 -50.91 69.11
C LEU A 44 -33.41 -49.49 68.80
N LEU A 45 -33.42 -48.59 69.80
CA LEU A 45 -32.90 -47.24 69.65
C LEU A 45 -31.39 -47.25 69.36
N GLY A 46 -30.64 -48.09 70.09
CA GLY A 46 -29.21 -48.29 69.89
C GLY A 46 -28.85 -48.84 68.51
N LEU A 47 -29.75 -49.60 67.88
CA LEU A 47 -29.58 -50.09 66.50
C LEU A 47 -30.04 -49.08 65.45
N LEU A 48 -31.19 -48.42 65.66
CA LEU A 48 -31.79 -47.50 64.70
C LEU A 48 -30.98 -46.21 64.54
N LEU A 49 -30.45 -45.65 65.63
CA LEU A 49 -29.66 -44.41 65.58
C LEU A 49 -28.43 -44.51 64.66
N PRO A 50 -27.52 -45.50 64.79
CA PRO A 50 -26.38 -45.60 63.90
C PRO A 50 -26.80 -45.86 62.46
N LEU A 51 -27.85 -46.66 62.21
CA LEU A 51 -28.38 -46.89 60.87
C LEU A 51 -28.89 -45.60 60.21
N LEU A 52 -29.61 -44.75 60.95
CA LEU A 52 -30.14 -43.48 60.44
C LEU A 52 -29.01 -42.47 60.18
N VAL A 53 -27.97 -42.46 61.03
CA VAL A 53 -26.78 -41.65 60.81
C VAL A 53 -26.04 -42.08 59.55
N THR A 54 -25.83 -43.39 59.35
CA THR A 54 -25.10 -43.88 58.18
C THR A 54 -25.91 -43.82 56.89
N SER A 55 -27.22 -44.05 56.95
CA SER A 55 -28.08 -44.13 55.78
C SER A 55 -28.64 -42.77 55.34
N VAL A 56 -28.73 -41.78 56.24
CA VAL A 56 -29.38 -40.49 55.94
C VAL A 56 -28.47 -39.30 56.27
N VAL A 57 -28.03 -39.19 57.53
CA VAL A 57 -27.30 -37.98 57.98
C VAL A 57 -25.96 -37.83 57.27
N ARG A 58 -25.18 -38.90 57.15
CA ARG A 58 -23.87 -38.87 56.48
C ARG A 58 -23.96 -38.49 54.99
N PRO A 59 -24.80 -39.12 54.14
CA PRO A 59 -24.95 -38.72 52.75
C PRO A 59 -25.41 -37.26 52.58
N VAL A 60 -26.37 -36.81 53.39
CA VAL A 60 -26.90 -35.43 53.31
C VAL A 60 -25.84 -34.41 53.71
N THR A 61 -25.08 -34.67 54.78
CA THR A 61 -23.98 -33.78 55.20
C THR A 61 -22.83 -33.77 54.19
N GLN A 62 -22.53 -34.88 53.53
CA GLN A 62 -21.56 -34.89 52.43
C GLN A 62 -22.04 -34.07 51.23
N LEU A 63 -23.30 -34.20 50.83
CA LEU A 63 -23.88 -33.37 49.76
C LEU A 63 -23.82 -31.88 50.10
N GLU A 64 -24.20 -31.49 51.32
CA GLU A 64 -24.09 -30.10 51.79
C GLU A 64 -22.64 -29.61 51.73
N HIS A 65 -21.70 -30.38 52.25
CA HIS A 65 -20.30 -29.98 52.26
C HIS A 65 -19.73 -29.82 50.84
N ARG A 66 -20.09 -30.70 49.90
CA ARG A 66 -19.67 -30.58 48.49
C ARG A 66 -20.30 -29.40 47.79
N LEU A 67 -21.58 -29.14 48.01
CA LEU A 67 -22.24 -27.95 47.45
C LEU A 67 -21.60 -26.67 48.00
N ARG A 68 -21.28 -26.66 49.29
CA ARG A 68 -20.61 -25.54 49.95
C ARG A 68 -19.20 -25.34 49.42
N ASP A 69 -18.43 -26.41 49.21
CA ASP A 69 -17.09 -26.34 48.65
C ASP A 69 -17.08 -25.83 47.20
N ILE A 70 -18.11 -26.16 46.42
CA ILE A 70 -18.30 -25.62 45.07
C ILE A 70 -18.70 -24.13 45.10
N ALA A 71 -19.53 -23.72 46.07
CA ALA A 71 -20.08 -22.38 46.12
C ALA A 71 -19.19 -21.35 46.86
N GLU A 72 -18.56 -21.75 47.95
CA GLU A 72 -17.76 -20.89 48.85
C GLU A 72 -16.28 -21.27 48.88
N GLY A 73 -15.93 -22.50 48.48
CA GLY A 73 -14.58 -23.03 48.49
C GLY A 73 -13.80 -22.76 47.21
N GLU A 74 -12.86 -23.66 46.87
CA GLU A 74 -12.00 -23.54 45.69
C GLU A 74 -12.72 -23.91 44.38
N GLY A 75 -13.97 -24.38 44.46
CA GLY A 75 -14.73 -24.76 43.28
C GLY A 75 -14.21 -26.04 42.62
N ASP A 76 -13.65 -26.98 43.40
CA ASP A 76 -13.07 -28.22 42.85
C ASP A 76 -14.16 -29.14 42.26
N LEU A 77 -14.37 -29.00 40.95
CA LEU A 77 -15.32 -29.80 40.17
C LEU A 77 -14.78 -31.20 39.84
N THR A 78 -13.64 -31.63 40.39
CA THR A 78 -13.14 -33.02 40.23
C THR A 78 -13.71 -33.96 41.28
N LEU A 79 -14.18 -33.42 42.41
CA LEU A 79 -14.72 -34.19 43.52
C LEU A 79 -16.13 -34.71 43.19
N ARG A 80 -16.41 -35.95 43.62
CA ARG A 80 -17.68 -36.64 43.37
C ARG A 80 -18.26 -37.15 44.68
N LEU A 81 -19.58 -37.22 44.75
CA LEU A 81 -20.28 -37.93 45.83
C LEU A 81 -20.26 -39.42 45.56
N ASP A 82 -20.14 -40.19 46.64
CA ASP A 82 -20.22 -41.64 46.57
C ASP A 82 -21.67 -42.08 46.31
N VAL A 83 -21.86 -43.02 45.38
CA VAL A 83 -23.19 -43.52 44.99
C VAL A 83 -23.33 -44.94 45.51
N GLN A 84 -23.73 -45.04 46.78
CA GLN A 84 -23.97 -46.33 47.44
C GLN A 84 -25.45 -46.45 47.84
N GLY A 85 -26.11 -47.51 47.38
CA GLY A 85 -27.52 -47.79 47.69
C GLY A 85 -28.43 -47.68 46.47
N ASN A 86 -29.73 -47.90 46.69
CA ASN A 86 -30.78 -47.86 45.67
C ASN A 86 -31.95 -46.95 46.09
N ASP A 87 -31.66 -45.96 46.92
CA ASP A 87 -32.63 -45.01 47.47
C ASP A 87 -32.60 -43.64 46.76
N GLU A 88 -33.46 -42.74 47.21
CA GLU A 88 -33.58 -41.38 46.69
C GLU A 88 -32.29 -40.57 46.88
N LEU A 89 -31.53 -40.82 47.95
CA LEU A 89 -30.27 -40.13 48.24
C LEU A 89 -29.18 -40.55 47.26
N SER A 90 -29.09 -41.84 46.95
CA SER A 90 -28.19 -42.41 45.95
C SER A 90 -28.46 -41.82 44.56
N ARG A 91 -29.74 -41.71 44.18
CA ARG A 91 -30.15 -41.08 42.91
C ARG A 91 -29.80 -39.59 42.87
N THR A 92 -29.89 -38.90 44.00
CA THR A 92 -29.54 -37.48 44.13
C THR A 92 -28.02 -37.28 44.00
N ALA A 93 -27.21 -38.15 44.62
CA ALA A 93 -25.76 -38.14 44.47
C ALA A 93 -25.32 -38.38 43.02
N ALA A 94 -25.96 -39.31 42.30
CA ALA A 94 -25.69 -39.53 40.88
C ALA A 94 -26.04 -38.32 40.00
N SER A 95 -27.21 -37.70 40.23
CA SER A 95 -27.61 -36.46 39.54
C SER A 95 -26.66 -35.30 39.83
N PHE A 96 -26.21 -35.15 41.08
CA PHE A 96 -25.21 -34.17 41.48
C PHE A 96 -23.89 -34.38 40.71
N ASN A 97 -23.38 -35.61 40.67
CA ASN A 97 -22.15 -35.92 39.93
C ASN A 97 -22.27 -35.59 38.43
N THR A 98 -23.43 -35.86 37.83
CA THR A 98 -23.71 -35.53 36.43
C THR A 98 -23.74 -34.02 36.21
N PHE A 99 -24.38 -33.27 37.11
CA PHE A 99 -24.42 -31.82 37.08
C PHE A 99 -23.01 -31.20 37.18
N VAL A 100 -22.19 -31.69 38.11
CA VAL A 100 -20.80 -31.23 38.27
C VAL A 100 -19.97 -31.52 37.02
N GLU A 101 -20.13 -32.69 36.39
CA GLU A 101 -19.43 -33.02 35.13
C GLU A 101 -19.83 -32.08 33.97
N GLN A 102 -21.11 -31.71 33.88
CA GLN A 102 -21.58 -30.76 32.87
C GLN A 102 -20.97 -29.37 33.09
N ILE A 103 -20.95 -28.89 34.35
CA ILE A 103 -20.29 -27.61 34.67
C ILE A 103 -18.80 -27.69 34.34
N ALA A 104 -18.10 -28.75 34.76
CA ALA A 104 -16.67 -28.92 34.48
C ALA A 104 -16.38 -28.91 32.97
N THR A 105 -17.27 -29.48 32.16
CA THR A 105 -17.17 -29.45 30.69
C THR A 105 -17.36 -28.04 30.14
N VAL A 106 -18.35 -27.29 30.62
CA VAL A 106 -18.56 -25.88 30.22
C VAL A 106 -17.36 -25.01 30.62
N ILE A 107 -16.83 -25.15 31.84
CA ILE A 107 -15.66 -24.40 32.31
C ILE A 107 -14.42 -24.73 31.46
N ARG A 108 -14.19 -26.00 31.13
CA ARG A 108 -13.11 -26.39 30.21
C ARG A 108 -13.27 -25.74 28.83
N ALA A 109 -14.49 -25.73 28.29
CA ALA A 109 -14.77 -25.09 27.00
C ALA A 109 -14.53 -23.57 27.06
N VAL A 110 -15.02 -22.88 28.10
CA VAL A 110 -14.80 -21.44 28.31
C VAL A 110 -13.32 -21.13 28.45
N SER A 111 -12.57 -21.92 29.21
CA SER A 111 -11.12 -21.75 29.35
C SER A 111 -10.39 -21.92 28.01
N GLY A 112 -10.78 -22.91 27.20
CA GLY A 112 -10.22 -23.13 25.86
C GLY A 112 -10.54 -21.98 24.89
N SER A 113 -11.78 -21.47 24.93
CA SER A 113 -12.17 -20.29 24.16
C SER A 113 -11.40 -19.04 24.60
N ALA A 114 -11.23 -18.81 25.91
CA ALA A 114 -10.46 -17.69 26.44
C ALA A 114 -8.98 -17.75 25.99
N ALA A 115 -8.36 -18.93 26.02
CA ALA A 115 -7.01 -19.13 25.52
C ALA A 115 -6.91 -18.84 24.00
N SER A 116 -7.92 -19.25 23.23
CA SER A 116 -7.97 -19.00 21.79
C SER A 116 -8.14 -17.51 21.47
N VAL A 117 -8.97 -16.80 22.22
CA VAL A 117 -9.14 -15.34 22.11
C VAL A 117 -7.84 -14.62 22.48
N ALA A 118 -7.16 -15.04 23.55
CA ALA A 118 -5.86 -14.48 23.94
C ALA A 118 -4.80 -14.66 22.86
N ALA A 119 -4.71 -15.86 22.26
CA ALA A 119 -3.79 -16.12 21.15
C ALA A 119 -4.12 -15.26 19.92
N ALA A 120 -5.40 -15.14 19.57
CA ALA A 120 -5.85 -14.29 18.46
C ALA A 120 -5.53 -12.80 18.70
N ALA A 121 -5.67 -12.33 19.94
CA ALA A 121 -5.32 -10.95 20.31
C ALA A 121 -3.82 -10.68 20.15
N VAL A 122 -2.95 -11.63 20.52
CA VAL A 122 -1.50 -11.53 20.31
C VAL A 122 -1.15 -11.48 18.82
N GLN A 123 -1.75 -12.37 18.00
CA GLN A 123 -1.56 -12.33 16.54
C GLN A 123 -2.04 -11.02 15.93
N MET A 124 -3.19 -10.50 16.38
CA MET A 124 -3.74 -9.22 15.93
C MET A 124 -2.81 -8.06 16.28
N SER A 125 -2.21 -8.06 17.48
CA SER A 125 -1.22 -7.06 17.88
C SER A 125 0.01 -7.08 16.97
N GLY A 126 0.58 -8.26 16.69
CA GLY A 126 1.72 -8.37 15.77
C GLY A 126 1.37 -7.95 14.34
N THR A 127 0.15 -8.26 13.88
CA THR A 127 -0.33 -7.80 12.57
C THR A 127 -0.48 -6.27 12.53
N ALA A 128 -0.97 -5.65 13.61
CA ALA A 128 -1.10 -4.20 13.72
C ALA A 128 0.26 -3.50 13.70
N GLU A 129 1.28 -4.06 14.38
CA GLU A 129 2.66 -3.56 14.33
C GLU A 129 3.24 -3.63 12.91
N GLN A 130 3.03 -4.77 12.22
CA GLN A 130 3.45 -4.92 10.83
C GLN A 130 2.77 -3.91 9.90
N ILE A 131 1.45 -3.70 10.06
CA ILE A 131 0.71 -2.68 9.31
C ILE A 131 1.27 -1.28 9.58
N GLY A 132 1.61 -0.97 10.84
CA GLY A 132 2.26 0.29 11.22
C GLY A 132 3.57 0.51 10.47
N GLY A 133 4.44 -0.50 10.44
CA GLY A 133 5.70 -0.43 9.70
C GLY A 133 5.50 -0.27 8.18
N SER A 134 4.59 -1.02 7.58
CA SER A 134 4.27 -0.89 6.15
C SER A 134 3.66 0.48 5.80
N ALA A 135 2.87 1.07 6.70
CA ALA A 135 2.32 2.41 6.51
C ALA A 135 3.41 3.49 6.55
N GLU A 136 4.40 3.36 7.45
CA GLU A 136 5.56 4.24 7.52
C GLU A 136 6.41 4.14 6.24
N GLU A 137 6.70 2.92 5.78
CA GLU A 137 7.42 2.71 4.51
C GLU A 137 6.67 3.31 3.32
N THR A 138 5.35 3.11 3.25
CA THR A 138 4.49 3.70 2.20
C THR A 138 4.55 5.23 2.24
N SER A 139 4.56 5.83 3.44
CA SER A 139 4.68 7.29 3.60
C SER A 139 6.01 7.82 3.08
N VAL A 140 7.12 7.13 3.40
CA VAL A 140 8.45 7.46 2.88
C VAL A 140 8.49 7.36 1.34
N GLN A 141 7.95 6.28 0.78
CA GLN A 141 7.87 6.11 -0.67
C GLN A 141 7.02 7.19 -1.34
N ALA A 142 5.89 7.58 -0.76
CA ALA A 142 5.07 8.68 -1.26
C ALA A 142 5.84 10.00 -1.27
N GLY A 143 6.66 10.27 -0.25
CA GLY A 143 7.55 11.43 -0.21
C GLY A 143 8.59 11.43 -1.34
N LEU A 144 9.20 10.28 -1.64
CA LEU A 144 10.14 10.14 -2.76
C LEU A 144 9.46 10.37 -4.11
N VAL A 145 8.25 9.84 -4.30
CA VAL A 145 7.45 10.05 -5.51
C VAL A 145 7.07 11.52 -5.68
N ALA A 146 6.68 12.20 -4.61
CA ALA A 146 6.39 13.63 -4.64
C ALA A 146 7.62 14.45 -5.06
N ALA A 147 8.78 14.17 -4.48
CA ALA A 147 10.04 14.83 -4.86
C ALA A 147 10.42 14.56 -6.33
N ALA A 148 10.23 13.33 -6.81
CA ALA A 148 10.45 12.99 -8.22
C ALA A 148 9.48 13.75 -9.15
N ALA A 149 8.20 13.87 -8.76
CA ALA A 149 7.21 14.63 -9.51
C ALA A 149 7.55 16.12 -9.59
N GLU A 150 8.04 16.73 -8.50
CA GLU A 150 8.53 18.11 -8.51
C GLU A 150 9.73 18.28 -9.47
N GLN A 151 10.64 17.31 -9.50
CA GLN A 151 11.76 17.32 -10.45
C GLN A 151 11.30 17.23 -11.90
N VAL A 152 10.35 16.34 -12.20
CA VAL A 152 9.76 16.23 -13.55
C VAL A 152 9.07 17.54 -13.94
N SER A 153 8.30 18.15 -13.03
CA SER A 153 7.64 19.43 -13.28
C SER A 153 8.65 20.53 -13.64
N ARG A 154 9.77 20.63 -12.90
CA ARG A 154 10.85 21.55 -13.23
C ARG A 154 11.46 21.28 -14.61
N SER A 155 11.72 20.01 -14.95
CA SER A 155 12.24 19.63 -16.27
C SER A 155 11.27 20.00 -17.40
N VAL A 156 9.96 19.79 -17.22
CA VAL A 156 8.94 20.19 -18.18
C VAL A 156 8.93 21.71 -18.38
N GLN A 157 9.08 22.49 -17.30
CA GLN A 157 9.17 23.95 -17.39
C GLN A 157 10.41 24.38 -18.18
N THR A 158 11.56 23.76 -17.95
CA THR A 158 12.79 24.02 -18.74
C THR A 158 12.59 23.70 -20.22
N VAL A 159 11.95 22.57 -20.54
CA VAL A 159 11.64 22.19 -21.93
C VAL A 159 10.67 23.19 -22.57
N ALA A 160 9.67 23.67 -21.84
CA ALA A 160 8.74 24.68 -22.33
C ALA A 160 9.48 25.98 -22.68
N THR A 161 10.34 26.48 -21.79
CA THR A 161 11.18 27.65 -22.07
C THR A 161 12.09 27.44 -23.28
N GLY A 162 12.75 26.27 -23.39
CA GLY A 162 13.57 25.96 -24.56
C GLY A 162 12.77 25.88 -25.86
N THR A 163 11.50 25.48 -25.79
CA THR A 163 10.59 25.45 -26.95
C THR A 163 10.21 26.86 -27.38
N ASP A 164 9.96 27.77 -26.44
CA ASP A 164 9.69 29.19 -26.74
C ASP A 164 10.91 29.86 -27.40
N GLU A 165 12.11 29.66 -26.83
CA GLU A 165 13.37 30.17 -27.41
C GLU A 165 13.61 29.64 -28.82
N MET A 166 13.36 28.34 -29.05
CA MET A 166 13.45 27.74 -30.36
C MET A 166 12.42 28.33 -31.34
N GLY A 167 11.20 28.62 -30.87
CA GLY A 167 10.19 29.33 -31.66
C GLY A 167 10.61 30.75 -32.06
N HIS A 168 11.35 31.45 -31.19
CA HIS A 168 11.98 32.74 -31.54
C HIS A 168 13.09 32.57 -32.58
N ALA A 169 14.01 31.63 -32.38
CA ALA A 169 15.10 31.37 -33.32
C ALA A 169 14.59 30.97 -34.72
N ILE A 170 13.53 30.16 -34.80
CA ILE A 170 12.92 29.78 -36.09
C ILE A 170 12.35 31.00 -36.82
N ARG A 171 11.69 31.93 -36.11
CA ARG A 171 11.17 33.17 -36.70
C ARG A 171 12.29 34.06 -37.23
N GLU A 172 13.36 34.22 -36.46
CA GLU A 172 14.54 34.98 -36.88
C GLU A 172 15.23 34.36 -38.10
N ILE A 173 15.37 33.02 -38.15
CA ILE A 173 15.90 32.31 -39.31
C ILE A 173 15.02 32.56 -40.55
N ALA A 174 13.69 32.52 -40.38
CA ALA A 174 12.76 32.75 -41.49
C ALA A 174 12.85 34.19 -42.03
N GLU A 175 12.95 35.19 -41.14
CA GLU A 175 13.15 36.59 -41.52
C GLU A 175 14.48 36.79 -42.27
N ASN A 176 15.58 36.26 -41.72
CA ASN A 176 16.89 36.32 -42.36
C ASN A 176 16.91 35.62 -43.73
N ALA A 177 16.25 34.47 -43.86
CA ALA A 177 16.14 33.76 -45.13
C ALA A 177 15.33 34.55 -46.16
N SER A 178 14.24 35.21 -45.74
CA SER A 178 13.44 36.09 -46.59
C SER A 178 14.27 37.28 -47.08
N GLN A 179 15.02 37.92 -46.18
CA GLN A 179 15.89 39.05 -46.53
C GLN A 179 17.04 38.62 -47.48
N ALA A 180 17.65 37.46 -47.24
CA ALA A 180 18.67 36.92 -48.14
C ALA A 180 18.11 36.63 -49.55
N ALA A 181 16.88 36.14 -49.65
CA ALA A 181 16.20 35.92 -50.92
C ALA A 181 15.93 37.23 -51.67
N GLU A 182 15.54 38.29 -50.96
CA GLU A 182 15.33 39.64 -51.53
C GLU A 182 16.65 40.22 -52.09
N VAL A 183 17.73 40.17 -51.30
CA VAL A 183 19.06 40.61 -51.74
C VAL A 183 19.54 39.80 -52.95
N ALA A 184 19.33 38.49 -52.97
CA ALA A 184 19.68 37.65 -54.10
C ALA A 184 18.89 38.05 -55.36
N ALA A 185 17.60 38.36 -55.23
CA ALA A 185 16.77 38.82 -56.34
C ALA A 185 17.26 40.18 -56.89
N GLU A 186 17.64 41.12 -56.01
CA GLU A 186 18.22 42.40 -56.39
C GLU A 186 19.56 42.21 -57.12
N ALA A 187 20.45 41.37 -56.60
CA ALA A 187 21.74 41.06 -57.22
C ALA A 187 21.59 40.50 -58.64
N VAL A 188 20.56 39.66 -58.88
CA VAL A 188 20.23 39.17 -60.22
C VAL A 188 19.82 40.31 -61.15
N LEU A 189 19.04 41.29 -60.69
CA LEU A 189 18.66 42.46 -61.48
C LEU A 189 19.88 43.33 -61.81
N VAL A 190 20.74 43.61 -60.83
CA VAL A 190 21.99 44.36 -61.02
C VAL A 190 22.93 43.65 -62.00
N THR A 191 23.02 42.33 -61.92
CA THR A 191 23.82 41.54 -62.87
C THR A 191 23.27 41.65 -64.29
N ARG A 192 21.94 41.63 -64.46
CA ARG A 192 21.30 41.81 -65.78
C ARG A 192 21.56 43.20 -66.36
N THR A 193 21.44 44.26 -65.57
CA THR A 193 21.72 45.63 -66.04
C THR A 193 23.20 45.79 -66.38
N THR A 194 24.10 45.22 -65.58
CA THR A 194 25.54 45.22 -65.85
C THR A 194 25.87 44.51 -67.16
N ASN A 195 25.30 43.33 -67.40
CA ASN A 195 25.47 42.61 -68.67
C ASN A 195 24.99 43.42 -69.87
N ALA A 196 23.86 44.12 -69.76
CA ALA A 196 23.35 44.98 -70.83
C ALA A 196 24.32 46.15 -71.11
N THR A 197 24.89 46.75 -70.07
CA THR A 197 25.90 47.82 -70.21
C THR A 197 27.18 47.31 -70.86
N VAL A 198 27.68 46.15 -70.45
CA VAL A 198 28.87 45.52 -71.06
C VAL A 198 28.62 45.17 -72.52
N ALA A 199 27.44 44.67 -72.88
CA ALA A 199 27.07 44.41 -74.26
C ALA A 199 27.06 45.69 -75.10
N LYS A 200 26.49 46.78 -74.58
CA LYS A 200 26.49 48.09 -75.25
C LYS A 200 27.91 48.63 -75.44
N LEU A 201 28.77 48.51 -74.42
CA LEU A 201 30.18 48.89 -74.51
C LEU A 201 30.93 48.08 -75.57
N GLY A 202 30.62 46.78 -75.68
CA GLY A 202 31.14 45.91 -76.73
C GLY A 202 30.75 46.37 -78.13
N GLU A 203 29.51 46.82 -78.32
CA GLU A 203 29.06 47.36 -79.60
C GLU A 203 29.75 48.70 -79.93
N SER A 204 29.82 49.63 -78.97
CA SER A 204 30.56 50.89 -79.15
C SER A 204 32.05 50.64 -79.45
N SER A 205 32.66 49.62 -78.85
CA SER A 205 34.06 49.27 -79.14
C SER A 205 34.25 48.75 -80.57
N LYS A 206 33.28 48.00 -81.12
CA LYS A 206 33.30 47.59 -82.53
C LYS A 206 33.15 48.78 -83.46
N GLU A 207 32.25 49.71 -83.13
CA GLU A 207 32.04 50.94 -83.90
C GLU A 207 33.31 51.78 -83.93
N ILE A 208 33.95 51.98 -82.77
CA ILE A 208 35.27 52.62 -82.68
C ILE A 208 36.30 51.86 -83.52
N GLY A 209 36.34 50.53 -83.44
CA GLY A 209 37.24 49.71 -84.26
C GLY A 209 37.03 49.90 -85.76
N ALA A 210 35.77 50.05 -86.21
CA ALA A 210 35.44 50.35 -87.60
C ALA A 210 35.92 51.77 -88.01
N VAL A 211 35.75 52.75 -87.12
CA VAL A 211 36.26 54.12 -87.32
C VAL A 211 37.79 54.13 -87.41
N VAL A 212 38.48 53.46 -86.48
CA VAL A 212 39.95 53.33 -86.50
C VAL A 212 40.40 52.67 -87.80
N LYS A 213 39.76 51.59 -88.24
CA LYS A 213 40.07 50.94 -89.52
C LYS A 213 39.89 51.89 -90.71
N ALA A 214 38.82 52.69 -90.73
CA ALA A 214 38.60 53.69 -91.77
C ALA A 214 39.68 54.79 -91.73
N ILE A 215 40.09 55.24 -90.54
CA ILE A 215 41.18 56.21 -90.36
C ILE A 215 42.49 55.63 -90.90
N THR A 216 42.86 54.40 -90.56
CA THR A 216 44.06 53.73 -91.09
C THR A 216 44.01 53.62 -92.62
N GLN A 217 42.86 53.25 -93.20
CA GLN A 217 42.70 53.20 -94.67
C GLN A 217 42.87 54.58 -95.33
N ILE A 218 42.32 55.64 -94.73
CA ILE A 218 42.49 57.01 -95.21
C ILE A 218 43.95 57.43 -95.07
N ALA A 219 44.62 57.09 -93.96
CA ALA A 219 46.02 57.40 -93.73
C ALA A 219 46.92 56.69 -94.76
N GLU A 220 46.71 55.41 -95.03
CA GLU A 220 47.41 54.67 -96.09
C GLU A 220 47.19 55.28 -97.48
N GLN A 221 45.95 55.63 -97.81
CA GLN A 221 45.64 56.29 -99.08
C GLN A 221 46.28 57.69 -99.18
N THR A 222 46.31 58.44 -98.08
CA THR A 222 46.94 59.75 -97.99
C THR A 222 48.45 59.63 -98.13
N ASN A 223 49.08 58.63 -97.50
CA ASN A 223 50.50 58.32 -97.65
C ASN A 223 50.85 58.00 -99.11
N LEU A 224 50.03 57.19 -99.81
CA LEU A 224 50.21 56.90 -101.23
C LEU A 224 50.03 58.14 -102.13
N LEU A 225 49.03 58.98 -101.85
CA LEU A 225 48.82 60.25 -102.57
C LEU A 225 49.98 61.21 -102.37
N ALA A 226 50.45 61.36 -101.12
CA ALA A 226 51.59 62.21 -100.77
C ALA A 226 52.89 61.71 -101.39
N LEU A 227 53.09 60.39 -101.46
CA LEU A 227 54.21 59.78 -102.17
C LEU A 227 54.18 60.11 -103.67
N ASN A 228 53.02 59.94 -104.33
CA ASN A 228 52.86 60.29 -105.74
C ASN A 228 53.10 61.79 -105.99
N ALA A 229 52.60 62.66 -105.11
CA ALA A 229 52.84 64.10 -105.17
C ALA A 229 54.32 64.45 -104.98
N THR A 230 55.03 63.78 -104.05
CA THR A 230 56.48 63.96 -103.84
C THR A 230 57.27 63.56 -105.09
N ILE A 231 56.90 62.46 -105.75
CA ILE A 231 57.52 62.00 -107.00
C ILE A 231 57.31 63.04 -108.12
N GLU A 232 56.09 63.52 -108.32
CA GLU A 232 55.80 64.49 -109.40
C GLU A 232 56.41 65.88 -109.11
N ALA A 233 56.47 66.29 -107.84
CA ALA A 233 57.17 67.50 -107.42
C ALA A 233 58.69 67.40 -107.67
N ALA A 234 59.31 66.23 -107.43
CA ALA A 234 60.70 65.97 -107.79
C ALA A 234 60.92 66.01 -109.32
N ARG A 235 59.92 65.61 -110.11
CA ARG A 235 59.93 65.65 -111.58
C ARG A 235 59.87 67.07 -112.15
N ALA A 236 59.22 68.00 -111.45
CA ALA A 236 59.13 69.42 -111.82
C ALA A 236 60.43 70.24 -111.52
N GLY A 237 61.45 69.63 -110.92
CA GLY A 237 62.76 70.26 -110.69
C GLY A 237 62.71 71.43 -109.68
N GLU A 238 63.45 72.52 -109.93
CA GLU A 238 63.55 73.67 -109.01
C GLU A 238 62.21 74.37 -108.74
N ALA A 239 61.24 74.30 -109.67
CA ALA A 239 59.89 74.86 -109.49
C ALA A 239 59.03 74.07 -108.49
N GLY A 240 59.35 72.80 -108.22
CA GLY A 240 58.59 71.88 -107.38
C GLY A 240 59.11 71.70 -105.94
N LYS A 241 60.26 72.30 -105.58
CA LYS A 241 60.92 72.09 -104.27
C LYS A 241 60.03 72.36 -103.06
N GLY A 242 59.27 73.45 -103.07
CA GLY A 242 58.35 73.79 -101.96
C GLY A 242 57.21 72.79 -101.82
N PHE A 243 56.69 72.28 -102.94
CA PHE A 243 55.66 71.24 -102.95
C PHE A 243 56.20 69.88 -102.48
N ALA A 244 57.45 69.55 -102.81
CA ALA A 244 58.08 68.29 -102.37
C ALA A 244 58.27 68.24 -100.85
N VAL A 245 58.62 69.36 -100.20
CA VAL A 245 58.75 69.43 -98.74
C VAL A 245 57.40 69.20 -98.05
N VAL A 246 56.35 69.90 -98.49
CA VAL A 246 55.00 69.75 -97.92
C VAL A 246 54.45 68.34 -98.17
N ALA A 247 54.66 67.77 -99.37
CA ALA A 247 54.24 66.40 -99.68
C ALA A 247 55.00 65.37 -98.83
N GLY A 248 56.29 65.60 -98.53
CA GLY A 248 57.06 64.76 -97.61
C GLY A 248 56.54 64.81 -96.17
N GLU A 249 56.15 65.99 -95.69
CA GLU A 249 55.63 66.18 -94.33
C GLU A 249 54.23 65.59 -94.17
N VAL A 250 53.37 65.71 -95.20
CA VAL A 250 52.06 65.03 -95.24
C VAL A 250 52.22 63.51 -95.28
N LYS A 251 53.23 62.99 -95.98
CA LYS A 251 53.54 61.56 -96.02
C LYS A 251 53.95 61.05 -94.64
N GLU A 252 54.82 61.77 -93.93
CA GLU A 252 55.27 61.39 -92.59
C GLU A 252 54.12 61.41 -91.57
N LEU A 253 53.27 62.44 -91.61
CA LEU A 253 52.07 62.54 -90.76
C LEU A 253 51.07 61.40 -91.03
N ALA A 254 50.92 61.00 -92.29
CA ALA A 254 50.09 59.87 -92.67
C ALA A 254 50.66 58.52 -92.19
N GLN A 255 51.98 58.38 -92.10
CA GLN A 255 52.63 57.19 -91.51
C GLN A 255 52.50 57.12 -89.99
N GLU A 256 52.52 58.26 -89.29
CA GLU A 256 52.24 58.28 -87.83
C GLU A 256 50.78 57.97 -87.48
N THR A 257 49.85 58.21 -88.43
CA THR A 257 48.40 58.03 -88.24
C THR A 257 47.91 56.60 -88.58
N ALA A 258 48.67 55.84 -89.38
CA ALA A 258 48.31 54.50 -89.86
C ALA A 258 48.62 53.40 -88.83
#